data_AF-A0A0D6J9X9-F1
#
_entry.id   AF-A0A0D6J9X9-F1
#
_cell.length_a   1.000
_cell.length_b   1.000
_cell.length_c   1.000
_cell.angle_alpha   90.00
_cell.angle_beta   90.00
_cell.angle_gamma   90.00
#
_symmetry.space_group_name_H-M   'P 1'
#
loop_
_entity.id
_entity.type
_entity.pdbx_description
1 polymer ?
#
loop_
_entity_poly.entity_id
_entity_poly.type
_entity_poly.pdbx_seq_one_letter_code
_entity_poly.pdbx_strand_id
1 'polypeptide(L)'
;MSDRKPLMPKATAVWLVDNTALTFEQIAEFCGLHVLEVKGIADDDVAQGIKGMDPITSGQLTRDEIVRGEEDPNHRLRLAEPKVNMPQVATRKKGPRYTPVSRRHDRPNAVLWLLRNHPELKDSQIMRLVGTTKPTIAQIRDRTHWNSANLVPQDPVTLGLCSQIDLDNEVQKAAKRTAKEREAAGLPLEPGGSLLPTDETTDLNETPAPADESESEEEARMFAKLQQLSGGNTSDEDEEEEGEDEKSEETPEASSDEGSGTDEDSETEEEDEEDSEPRDS
;
A
#
# COMPACT_ATOMS: atom_id res chain seq x y z
N MET A 1 32.85 -15.57 8.84
CA MET A 1 33.72 -15.23 7.69
C MET A 1 32.82 -14.61 6.64
N SER A 2 33.18 -13.45 6.08
CA SER A 2 32.28 -12.71 5.20
C SER A 2 32.40 -13.22 3.76
N ASP A 3 31.41 -13.98 3.29
CA ASP A 3 31.19 -14.26 1.86
C ASP A 3 30.72 -12.97 1.17
N ARG A 4 31.65 -12.03 1.02
CA ARG A 4 31.44 -10.72 0.41
C ARG A 4 32.09 -10.74 -0.95
N LYS A 5 31.28 -10.94 -1.99
CA LYS A 5 31.71 -10.97 -3.39
C LYS A 5 31.97 -9.55 -3.93
N PRO A 6 32.82 -9.39 -4.97
CA PRO A 6 33.02 -8.11 -5.62
C PRO A 6 31.74 -7.59 -6.30
N LEU A 7 31.63 -6.27 -6.46
CA LEU A 7 30.43 -5.61 -7.00
C LEU A 7 30.13 -5.94 -8.47
N MET A 8 31.15 -6.31 -9.26
CA MET A 8 31.05 -6.59 -10.69
C MET A 8 31.84 -7.87 -11.04
N PRO A 9 31.41 -9.06 -10.57
CA PRO A 9 32.26 -10.25 -10.52
C PRO A 9 32.80 -10.68 -11.89
N LYS A 10 32.03 -10.57 -12.99
CA LYS A 10 32.53 -10.91 -14.33
C LYS A 10 33.57 -9.90 -14.85
N ALA A 11 33.34 -8.60 -14.70
CA ALA A 11 34.31 -7.57 -15.12
C ALA A 11 35.58 -7.57 -14.28
N THR A 12 35.49 -7.93 -13.00
CA THR A 12 36.66 -8.12 -12.13
C THR A 12 37.39 -9.44 -12.43
N ALA A 13 36.69 -10.52 -12.79
CA ALA A 13 37.32 -11.76 -13.25
C ALA A 13 38.13 -11.55 -14.54
N VAL A 14 37.58 -10.86 -15.55
CA VAL A 14 38.31 -10.46 -16.78
C VAL A 14 39.61 -9.75 -16.40
N TRP A 15 39.52 -8.68 -15.60
CA TRP A 15 40.71 -7.91 -15.22
C TRP A 15 41.75 -8.74 -14.47
N LEU A 16 41.33 -9.63 -13.55
CA LEU A 16 42.25 -10.49 -12.80
C LEU A 16 42.95 -11.51 -13.71
N VAL A 17 42.23 -12.13 -14.65
CA VAL A 17 42.82 -13.05 -15.65
C VAL A 17 43.87 -12.34 -16.51
N ASP A 18 43.59 -11.10 -16.95
CA ASP A 18 44.47 -10.33 -17.83
C ASP A 18 45.71 -9.74 -17.13
N ASN A 19 45.62 -9.42 -15.82
CA ASN A 19 46.59 -8.55 -15.12
C ASN A 19 47.30 -9.20 -13.92
N THR A 20 47.08 -10.50 -13.66
CA THR A 20 47.67 -11.21 -12.50
C THR A 20 48.06 -12.65 -12.84
N ALA A 21 48.98 -13.24 -12.08
CA ALA A 21 49.36 -14.65 -12.18
C ALA A 21 48.50 -15.59 -11.30
N LEU A 22 47.31 -15.16 -10.88
CA LEU A 22 46.42 -15.91 -9.98
C LEU A 22 45.82 -17.14 -10.68
N THR A 23 45.59 -18.22 -9.92
CA THR A 23 44.92 -19.40 -10.48
C THR A 23 43.43 -19.17 -10.73
N PHE A 24 42.88 -19.86 -11.73
CA PHE A 24 41.45 -19.80 -12.05
C PHE A 24 40.54 -20.21 -10.87
N GLU A 25 41.04 -21.03 -9.94
CA GLU A 25 40.30 -21.43 -8.74
C GLU A 25 40.26 -20.31 -7.69
N GLN A 26 41.36 -19.57 -7.48
CA GLN A 26 41.38 -18.38 -6.63
C GLN A 26 40.48 -17.26 -7.19
N ILE A 27 40.51 -17.02 -8.51
CA ILE A 27 39.66 -16.03 -9.17
C ILE A 27 38.18 -16.46 -9.09
N ALA A 28 37.88 -17.75 -9.25
CA ALA A 28 36.52 -18.30 -9.12
C ALA A 28 35.98 -18.14 -7.69
N GLU A 29 36.75 -18.50 -6.65
CA GLU A 29 36.33 -18.32 -5.25
C GLU A 29 36.14 -16.83 -4.92
N PHE A 30 37.07 -15.96 -5.33
CA PHE A 30 37.00 -14.52 -5.08
C PHE A 30 35.78 -13.85 -5.74
N CYS A 31 35.53 -14.12 -7.02
CA CYS A 31 34.38 -13.57 -7.74
C CYS A 31 33.07 -14.30 -7.44
N GLY A 32 33.13 -15.48 -6.81
CA GLY A 32 31.99 -16.36 -6.59
C GLY A 32 31.36 -16.91 -7.88
N LEU A 33 32.19 -17.12 -8.90
CA LEU A 33 31.85 -17.69 -10.22
C LEU A 33 32.30 -19.16 -10.30
N HIS A 34 31.87 -19.90 -11.31
CA HIS A 34 32.39 -21.26 -11.52
C HIS A 34 33.75 -21.24 -12.25
N VAL A 35 34.64 -22.19 -11.96
CA VAL A 35 35.98 -22.28 -12.59
C VAL A 35 35.90 -22.40 -14.12
N LEU A 36 34.83 -23.01 -14.65
CA LEU A 36 34.57 -23.07 -16.09
C LEU A 36 34.18 -21.70 -16.68
N GLU A 37 33.50 -20.83 -15.93
CA GLU A 37 33.25 -19.45 -16.40
C GLU A 37 34.55 -18.65 -16.44
N VAL A 38 35.45 -18.83 -15.46
CA VAL A 38 36.76 -18.15 -15.45
C VAL A 38 37.64 -18.63 -16.61
N LYS A 39 37.58 -19.93 -16.96
CA LYS A 39 38.25 -20.44 -18.18
C LYS A 39 37.63 -19.88 -19.45
N GLY A 40 36.30 -19.91 -19.58
CA GLY A 40 35.61 -19.28 -20.72
C GLY A 40 35.78 -17.74 -20.81
N ILE A 41 36.24 -17.08 -19.74
CA ILE A 41 36.71 -15.70 -19.77
C ILE A 41 38.14 -15.62 -20.34
N ALA A 42 39.05 -16.49 -19.91
CA ALA A 42 40.42 -16.58 -20.45
C ALA A 42 40.48 -17.04 -21.92
N ASP A 43 39.48 -17.81 -22.36
CA ASP A 43 39.30 -18.26 -23.75
C ASP A 43 38.49 -17.24 -24.61
N ASP A 44 38.19 -16.04 -24.08
CA ASP A 44 37.46 -14.95 -24.74
C ASP A 44 36.03 -15.30 -25.27
N ASP A 45 35.41 -16.34 -24.72
CA ASP A 45 34.06 -16.84 -25.11
C ASP A 45 32.93 -16.18 -24.29
N VAL A 46 33.08 -16.15 -22.97
CA VAL A 46 32.01 -15.80 -22.01
C VAL A 46 31.91 -14.29 -21.73
N ALA A 47 32.92 -13.50 -22.09
CA ALA A 47 33.05 -12.09 -21.71
C ALA A 47 33.20 -11.10 -22.89
N GLN A 48 32.89 -11.51 -24.12
CA GLN A 48 32.98 -10.63 -25.30
C GLN A 48 32.24 -9.30 -25.09
N GLY A 49 32.98 -8.20 -25.13
CA GLY A 49 32.47 -6.84 -24.90
C GLY A 49 32.41 -6.36 -23.43
N ILE A 50 32.72 -7.22 -22.45
CA ILE A 50 32.80 -6.82 -21.04
C ILE A 50 34.16 -6.16 -20.78
N LYS A 51 34.19 -4.83 -20.66
CA LYS A 51 35.40 -4.12 -20.26
C LYS A 51 35.80 -4.48 -18.83
N GLY A 52 36.99 -5.04 -18.66
CA GLY A 52 37.56 -5.39 -17.35
C GLY A 52 37.63 -4.19 -16.39
N MET A 53 37.33 -4.44 -15.11
CA MET A 53 37.29 -3.43 -14.05
C MET A 53 38.29 -3.76 -12.93
N ASP A 54 39.28 -2.89 -12.76
CA ASP A 54 40.33 -3.01 -11.75
C ASP A 54 39.76 -2.99 -10.30
N PRO A 55 39.90 -4.09 -9.53
CA PRO A 55 39.48 -4.14 -8.13
C PRO A 55 40.36 -3.30 -7.20
N ILE A 56 41.59 -2.94 -7.60
CA ILE A 56 42.50 -2.08 -6.82
C ILE A 56 42.03 -0.63 -6.88
N THR A 57 41.82 -0.07 -8.08
CA THR A 57 41.23 1.27 -8.26
C THR A 57 39.83 1.36 -7.67
N SER A 58 39.05 0.27 -7.71
CA SER A 58 37.75 0.21 -7.04
C SER A 58 37.83 0.09 -5.50
N GLY A 59 39.03 -0.07 -4.92
CA GLY A 59 39.23 -0.26 -3.48
C GLY A 59 38.66 -1.56 -2.90
N GLN A 60 38.37 -2.55 -3.75
CA GLN A 60 37.83 -3.86 -3.37
C GLN A 60 38.94 -4.86 -3.01
N LEU A 61 40.17 -4.66 -3.48
CA LEU A 61 41.32 -5.51 -3.18
C LEU A 61 42.61 -4.66 -3.10
N THR A 62 43.64 -5.12 -2.38
CA THR A 62 44.95 -4.44 -2.30
C THR A 62 46.00 -5.15 -3.15
N ARG A 63 47.02 -4.43 -3.63
CA ARG A 63 48.12 -5.08 -4.38
C ARG A 63 48.85 -6.14 -3.54
N ASP A 64 48.97 -5.91 -2.23
CA ASP A 64 49.57 -6.85 -1.26
C ASP A 64 48.74 -8.14 -1.07
N GLU A 65 47.46 -8.14 -1.45
CA GLU A 65 46.62 -9.35 -1.49
C GLU A 65 46.84 -10.13 -2.80
N ILE A 66 47.03 -9.43 -3.94
CA ILE A 66 47.38 -10.06 -5.21
C ILE A 66 48.73 -10.77 -5.08
N VAL A 67 49.78 -10.08 -4.62
CA VAL A 67 51.14 -10.65 -4.54
C VAL A 67 51.17 -11.92 -3.70
N ARG A 68 50.47 -11.96 -2.56
CA ARG A 68 50.35 -13.17 -1.73
C ARG A 68 49.54 -14.29 -2.41
N GLY A 69 48.57 -13.97 -3.25
CA GLY A 69 47.87 -14.96 -4.07
C GLY A 69 48.71 -15.47 -5.26
N GLU A 70 49.60 -14.64 -5.80
CA GLU A 70 50.57 -15.00 -6.85
C GLU A 70 51.72 -15.87 -6.30
N GLU A 71 52.08 -15.70 -5.03
CA GLU A 71 53.08 -16.52 -4.31
C GLU A 71 52.50 -17.86 -3.82
N ASP A 72 51.29 -17.88 -3.25
CA ASP A 72 50.62 -19.08 -2.72
C ASP A 72 49.37 -19.44 -3.53
N PRO A 73 49.39 -20.48 -4.41
CA PRO A 73 48.23 -20.91 -5.18
C PRO A 73 47.01 -21.37 -4.34
N ASN A 74 47.23 -21.72 -3.08
CA ASN A 74 46.18 -22.09 -2.12
C ASN A 74 45.64 -20.88 -1.31
N HIS A 75 46.22 -19.68 -1.47
CA HIS A 75 45.78 -18.50 -0.72
C HIS A 75 44.42 -18.00 -1.23
N ARG A 76 43.49 -17.82 -0.28
CA ARG A 76 42.12 -17.37 -0.53
C ARG A 76 42.03 -15.85 -0.39
N LEU A 77 42.07 -15.18 -1.53
CA LEU A 77 41.94 -13.73 -1.70
C LEU A 77 40.72 -13.19 -0.93
N ARG A 78 40.90 -12.11 -0.16
CA ARG A 78 39.82 -11.47 0.59
C ARG A 78 39.53 -10.07 0.06
N LEU A 79 38.24 -9.72 -0.03
CA LEU A 79 37.84 -8.33 -0.26
C LEU A 79 38.37 -7.45 0.87
N ALA A 80 38.97 -6.32 0.50
CA ALA A 80 39.43 -5.31 1.45
C ALA A 80 38.25 -4.73 2.24
N GLU A 81 38.47 -4.44 3.53
CA GLU A 81 37.45 -3.78 4.33
C GLU A 81 37.19 -2.36 3.80
N PRO A 82 35.92 -1.98 3.52
CA PRO A 82 35.62 -0.71 2.89
C PRO A 82 35.91 0.43 3.87
N LYS A 83 36.95 1.23 3.57
CA LYS A 83 37.33 2.42 4.35
C LYS A 83 36.19 3.47 4.46
N VAL A 84 35.16 3.36 3.64
CA VAL A 84 33.95 4.18 3.69
C VAL A 84 32.78 3.35 4.21
N ASN A 85 32.52 3.46 5.52
CA ASN A 85 31.20 3.13 6.08
C ASN A 85 30.18 4.15 5.55
N MET A 86 29.60 3.88 4.38
CA MET A 86 28.41 4.60 3.94
C MET A 86 27.33 4.41 5.01
N PRO A 87 26.84 5.49 5.66
CA PRO A 87 25.73 5.34 6.60
C PRO A 87 24.53 4.79 5.83
N GLN A 88 23.87 3.77 6.40
CA GLN A 88 22.67 3.19 5.80
C GLN A 88 21.71 4.32 5.44
N VAL A 89 21.39 4.47 4.15
CA VAL A 89 20.74 5.67 3.62
C VAL A 89 19.38 5.82 4.29
N ALA A 90 19.32 6.70 5.31
CA ALA A 90 18.16 6.90 6.15
C ALA A 90 16.94 7.12 5.24
N THR A 91 15.97 6.22 5.33
CA THR A 91 14.96 5.96 4.29
C THR A 91 14.36 7.26 3.81
N ARG A 92 14.69 7.64 2.56
CA ARG A 92 14.38 8.96 1.97
C ARG A 92 12.94 9.32 2.30
N LYS A 93 12.75 10.41 3.06
CA LYS A 93 11.47 10.83 3.65
C LYS A 93 10.34 10.60 2.64
N LYS A 94 9.51 9.59 2.92
CA LYS A 94 8.60 8.96 1.94
C LYS A 94 7.72 10.05 1.31
N GLY A 95 7.98 10.36 0.04
CA GLY A 95 7.32 11.45 -0.67
C GLY A 95 5.82 11.22 -0.84
N PRO A 96 5.05 12.23 -1.25
CA PRO A 96 3.63 12.07 -1.57
C PRO A 96 3.45 10.92 -2.57
N ARG A 97 2.64 9.91 -2.20
CA ARG A 97 2.32 8.79 -3.09
C ARG A 97 1.55 9.31 -4.30
N TYR A 98 2.02 9.00 -5.51
CA TYR A 98 1.29 9.33 -6.73
C TYR A 98 -0.03 8.54 -6.77
N THR A 99 -1.16 9.24 -6.80
CA THR A 99 -2.47 8.62 -6.99
C THR A 99 -2.81 8.59 -8.49
N PRO A 100 -3.05 7.40 -9.09
CA PRO A 100 -3.42 7.29 -10.50
C PRO A 100 -4.76 7.98 -10.77
N VAL A 101 -4.99 8.40 -12.02
CA VAL A 101 -6.12 9.27 -12.40
C VAL A 101 -7.47 8.69 -11.98
N SER A 102 -7.69 7.39 -12.21
CA SER A 102 -8.92 6.67 -11.82
C SER A 102 -9.23 6.82 -10.33
N ARG A 103 -8.23 6.70 -9.45
CA ARG A 103 -8.40 6.82 -7.99
C ARG A 103 -8.38 8.27 -7.47
N ARG A 104 -8.57 9.28 -8.34
CA ARG A 104 -8.67 10.68 -7.90
C ARG A 104 -10.04 11.03 -7.34
N HIS A 105 -11.09 10.37 -7.80
CA HIS A 105 -12.47 10.55 -7.35
C HIS A 105 -12.70 10.06 -5.91
N ASP A 106 -11.88 9.12 -5.43
CA ASP A 106 -11.95 8.59 -4.06
C ASP A 106 -11.33 9.54 -3.02
N ARG A 107 -10.52 10.51 -3.44
CA ARG A 107 -9.74 11.37 -2.53
C ARG A 107 -10.63 12.35 -1.75
N PRO A 108 -11.69 12.95 -2.34
CA PRO A 108 -12.71 13.65 -1.57
C PRO A 108 -13.44 12.78 -0.53
N ASN A 109 -13.80 11.54 -0.91
CA ASN A 109 -14.45 10.57 -0.02
C ASN A 109 -13.58 10.23 1.20
N ALA A 110 -12.28 10.03 0.97
CA ALA A 110 -11.26 9.83 2.01
C ALA A 110 -11.07 11.05 2.94
N VAL A 111 -11.06 12.27 2.38
CA VAL A 111 -10.97 13.50 3.18
C VAL A 111 -12.22 13.69 4.04
N LEU A 112 -13.41 13.42 3.51
CA LEU A 112 -14.66 13.52 4.26
C LEU A 112 -14.71 12.54 5.44
N TRP A 113 -14.24 11.30 5.25
CA TRP A 113 -14.11 10.30 6.32
C TRP A 113 -13.13 10.75 7.41
N LEU A 114 -11.96 11.26 7.03
CA LEU A 114 -10.96 11.76 7.98
C LEU A 114 -11.49 12.95 8.80
N LEU A 115 -12.17 13.91 8.14
CA LEU A 115 -12.78 15.06 8.81
C LEU A 115 -13.91 14.65 9.78
N ARG A 116 -14.66 13.57 9.48
CA ARG A 116 -15.76 13.10 10.32
C ARG A 116 -15.29 12.29 11.53
N ASN A 117 -14.37 11.35 11.33
CA ASN A 117 -14.01 10.37 12.37
C ASN A 117 -12.74 10.78 13.15
N HIS A 118 -11.89 11.66 12.60
CA HIS A 118 -10.64 12.11 13.22
C HIS A 118 -10.47 13.64 13.15
N PRO A 119 -11.35 14.44 13.79
CA PRO A 119 -11.27 15.90 13.79
C PRO A 119 -9.97 16.47 14.43
N GLU A 120 -9.21 15.64 15.15
CA GLU A 120 -7.90 16.00 15.72
C GLU A 120 -6.78 16.13 14.66
N LEU A 121 -6.97 15.55 13.47
CA LEU A 121 -5.99 15.60 12.38
C LEU A 121 -5.95 16.99 11.76
N LYS A 122 -4.78 17.62 11.80
CA LYS A 122 -4.53 18.90 11.13
C LYS A 122 -4.53 18.73 9.61
N ASP A 123 -4.97 19.74 8.85
CA ASP A 123 -4.96 19.73 7.37
C ASP A 123 -3.63 19.19 6.79
N SER A 124 -2.49 19.60 7.35
CA SER A 124 -1.14 19.18 6.95
C SER A 124 -0.81 17.68 7.16
N GLN A 125 -1.60 16.97 7.96
CA GLN A 125 -1.54 15.52 8.16
C GLN A 125 -2.42 14.83 7.10
N ILE A 126 -3.64 15.33 6.89
CA ILE A 126 -4.57 14.86 5.84
C ILE A 126 -3.91 14.98 4.44
N MET A 127 -3.26 16.11 4.15
CA MET A 127 -2.47 16.31 2.92
C MET A 127 -1.36 15.26 2.74
N ARG A 128 -0.80 14.69 3.82
CA ARG A 128 0.26 13.68 3.75
C ARG A 128 -0.28 12.27 3.56
N LEU A 129 -1.44 11.97 4.16
CA LEU A 129 -2.12 10.67 4.07
C LEU A 129 -2.81 10.47 2.72
N VAL A 130 -3.54 11.48 2.22
CA VAL A 130 -4.36 11.38 1.00
C VAL A 130 -3.66 12.02 -0.22
N GLY A 131 -2.65 12.87 -0.01
CA GLY A 131 -1.96 13.63 -1.06
C GLY A 131 -2.78 14.78 -1.66
N THR A 132 -3.87 15.20 -0.98
CA THR A 132 -4.75 16.29 -1.41
C THR A 132 -4.13 17.66 -1.09
N THR A 133 -4.72 18.74 -1.62
CA THR A 133 -4.27 20.11 -1.35
C THR A 133 -5.17 20.77 -0.29
N LYS A 134 -4.61 21.74 0.46
CA LYS A 134 -5.37 22.49 1.48
C LYS A 134 -6.68 23.11 0.98
N PRO A 135 -6.77 23.80 -0.19
CA PRO A 135 -8.04 24.34 -0.66
C PRO A 135 -9.10 23.27 -0.92
N THR A 136 -8.73 22.07 -1.40
CA THR A 136 -9.69 20.96 -1.56
C THR A 136 -10.20 20.46 -0.20
N ILE A 137 -9.35 20.41 0.83
CA ILE A 137 -9.78 20.03 2.20
C ILE A 137 -10.78 21.08 2.76
N ALA A 138 -10.53 22.37 2.53
CA ALA A 138 -11.47 23.44 2.90
C ALA A 138 -12.81 23.30 2.15
N GLN A 139 -12.79 23.16 0.82
CA GLN A 139 -14.00 22.96 0.01
C GLN A 139 -14.86 21.76 0.45
N ILE A 140 -14.26 20.70 0.99
CA ILE A 140 -14.98 19.53 1.50
C ILE A 140 -15.55 19.81 2.91
N ARG A 141 -14.80 20.48 3.78
CA ARG A 141 -15.27 20.96 5.10
C ARG A 141 -16.46 21.90 4.96
N ASP A 142 -16.38 22.84 4.02
CA ASP A 142 -17.38 23.89 3.78
C ASP A 142 -18.49 23.43 2.82
N ARG A 143 -18.43 22.17 2.32
CA ARG A 143 -19.31 21.56 1.31
C ARG A 143 -19.42 22.33 -0.03
N THR A 144 -18.49 23.24 -0.32
CA THR A 144 -18.40 24.02 -1.57
C THR A 144 -17.68 23.27 -2.70
N HIS A 145 -17.22 22.04 -2.49
CA HIS A 145 -16.67 21.19 -3.56
C HIS A 145 -17.75 20.83 -4.59
N TRP A 146 -17.41 20.81 -5.88
CA TRP A 146 -18.38 20.61 -6.98
C TRP A 146 -19.18 19.29 -6.89
N ASN A 147 -18.62 18.25 -6.28
CA ASN A 147 -19.28 16.95 -6.08
C ASN A 147 -19.80 16.74 -4.65
N SER A 148 -19.96 17.80 -3.84
CA SER A 148 -20.23 17.68 -2.39
C SER A 148 -21.50 16.91 -2.04
N ALA A 149 -22.51 16.92 -2.91
CA ALA A 149 -23.75 16.17 -2.74
C ALA A 149 -23.59 14.64 -2.80
N ASN A 150 -22.60 14.14 -3.56
CA ASN A 150 -22.41 12.71 -3.81
C ASN A 150 -21.23 12.10 -3.02
N LEU A 151 -20.66 12.83 -2.06
CA LEU A 151 -19.51 12.35 -1.29
C LEU A 151 -19.92 11.33 -0.23
N VAL A 152 -19.42 10.10 -0.37
CA VAL A 152 -19.61 9.03 0.61
C VAL A 152 -18.36 8.96 1.49
N PRO A 153 -18.46 9.06 2.83
CA PRO A 153 -17.29 8.90 3.71
C PRO A 153 -16.72 7.47 3.60
N GLN A 154 -15.52 7.33 3.01
CA GLN A 154 -14.81 6.06 2.83
C GLN A 154 -13.40 6.12 3.43
N ASP A 155 -12.91 5.00 3.97
CA ASP A 155 -11.63 4.94 4.68
C ASP A 155 -10.43 5.08 3.72
N PRO A 156 -9.48 6.01 3.94
CA PRO A 156 -8.25 6.11 3.13
C PRO A 156 -7.38 4.84 3.12
N VAL A 157 -7.49 3.94 4.09
CA VAL A 157 -6.79 2.66 4.14
C VAL A 157 -7.43 1.65 3.18
N THR A 158 -8.75 1.50 3.18
CA THR A 158 -9.45 0.56 2.27
C THR A 158 -9.33 0.99 0.81
N LEU A 159 -9.28 2.30 0.55
CA LEU A 159 -9.00 2.89 -0.76
C LEU A 159 -7.52 2.75 -1.20
N GLY A 160 -6.63 2.34 -0.28
CA GLY A 160 -5.20 2.13 -0.52
C GLY A 160 -4.36 3.41 -0.62
N LEU A 161 -4.88 4.54 -0.12
CA LEU A 161 -4.22 5.85 -0.21
C LEU A 161 -3.12 6.00 0.86
N CYS A 162 -3.45 5.67 2.10
CA CYS A 162 -2.47 5.48 3.19
C CYS A 162 -2.31 3.99 3.53
N SER A 163 -1.38 3.65 4.42
CA SER A 163 -1.41 2.35 5.12
C SER A 163 -1.94 2.55 6.54
N GLN A 164 -2.43 1.48 7.19
CA GLN A 164 -2.87 1.51 8.59
C GLN A 164 -1.80 2.13 9.49
N ILE A 165 -0.54 1.68 9.33
CA ILE A 165 0.62 2.17 10.09
C ILE A 165 0.82 3.70 9.88
N ASP A 166 0.60 4.23 8.67
CA ASP A 166 0.69 5.68 8.44
C ASP A 166 -0.43 6.45 9.16
N LEU A 167 -1.66 5.92 9.12
CA LEU A 167 -2.83 6.52 9.77
C LEU A 167 -2.68 6.54 11.29
N ASP A 168 -2.39 5.38 11.90
CA ASP A 168 -2.20 5.22 13.35
C ASP A 168 -1.09 6.17 13.85
N ASN A 169 0.01 6.28 13.10
CA ASN A 169 1.10 7.20 13.45
C ASN A 169 0.68 8.68 13.40
N GLU A 170 -0.15 9.10 12.45
CA GLU A 170 -0.63 10.49 12.40
C GLU A 170 -1.72 10.78 13.43
N VAL A 171 -2.59 9.81 13.73
CA VAL A 171 -3.58 9.89 14.81
C VAL A 171 -2.88 9.97 16.17
N GLN A 172 -1.89 9.12 16.46
CA GLN A 172 -1.10 9.22 17.70
C GLN A 172 -0.35 10.55 17.82
N LYS A 173 0.18 11.10 16.72
CA LYS A 173 0.80 12.44 16.72
C LYS A 173 -0.22 13.56 16.93
N ALA A 174 -1.46 13.39 16.46
CA ALA A 174 -2.55 14.32 16.71
C ALA A 174 -2.98 14.27 18.18
N ALA A 175 -3.29 13.09 18.72
CA ALA A 175 -3.65 12.90 20.13
C ALA A 175 -2.57 13.43 21.11
N LYS A 176 -1.29 13.15 20.83
CA LYS A 176 -0.16 13.69 21.62
C LYS A 176 0.04 15.20 21.48
N ARG A 177 -0.60 15.84 20.49
CA ARG A 177 -0.61 17.30 20.29
C ARG A 177 -1.84 17.93 20.95
N THR A 178 -3.03 17.39 20.72
CA THR A 178 -4.29 17.85 21.33
C THR A 178 -4.28 17.71 22.85
N ALA A 179 -3.67 16.64 23.39
CA ALA A 179 -3.42 16.52 24.83
C ALA A 179 -2.56 17.67 25.37
N LYS A 180 -1.45 18.02 24.70
CA LYS A 180 -0.57 19.14 25.10
C LYS A 180 -1.22 20.51 24.88
N GLU A 181 -2.02 20.65 23.82
CA GLU A 181 -2.79 21.87 23.54
C GLU A 181 -3.89 22.08 24.62
N ARG A 182 -4.49 21.00 25.16
CA ARG A 182 -5.42 21.04 26.30
C ARG A 182 -4.73 21.29 27.65
N GLU A 183 -3.62 20.61 27.90
CA GLU A 183 -2.76 20.78 29.09
C GLU A 183 -2.28 22.23 29.21
N ALA A 184 -1.77 22.81 28.13
CA ALA A 184 -1.33 24.21 28.08
C ALA A 184 -2.49 25.23 28.13
N ALA A 185 -3.72 24.81 27.83
CA ALA A 185 -4.92 25.63 27.94
C ALA A 185 -5.61 25.51 29.32
N GLY A 186 -5.20 24.57 30.17
CA GLY A 186 -5.73 24.39 31.52
C GLY A 186 -7.17 23.86 31.59
N LEU A 187 -7.72 23.28 30.51
CA LEU A 187 -9.05 22.66 30.56
C LEU A 187 -8.97 21.31 31.29
N PRO A 188 -9.93 20.98 32.18
CA PRO A 188 -10.04 19.65 32.77
C PRO A 188 -10.09 18.55 31.71
N LEU A 189 -9.44 17.43 32.01
CA LEU A 189 -9.42 16.25 31.14
C LEU A 189 -10.71 15.44 31.37
N GLU A 190 -11.85 15.96 30.91
CA GLU A 190 -13.15 15.25 30.92
C GLU A 190 -12.99 13.85 30.32
N PRO A 191 -13.03 12.77 31.13
CA PRO A 191 -12.66 11.43 30.70
C PRO A 191 -13.87 10.76 30.05
N GLY A 192 -14.18 11.19 28.82
CA GLY A 192 -15.36 10.75 28.07
C GLY A 192 -15.46 9.23 27.95
N GLY A 193 -16.33 8.63 28.79
CA GLY A 193 -16.57 7.20 28.80
C GLY A 193 -15.50 6.35 29.50
N SER A 194 -14.70 6.91 30.41
CA SER A 194 -14.04 6.04 31.40
C SER A 194 -15.14 5.40 32.26
N LEU A 195 -15.15 4.07 32.32
CA LEU A 195 -15.90 3.37 33.36
C LEU A 195 -15.36 3.82 34.73
N LEU A 196 -16.24 3.81 35.73
CA LEU A 196 -15.84 4.01 37.12
C LEU A 196 -14.85 2.91 37.53
N PRO A 197 -13.94 3.17 38.50
CA PRO A 197 -13.06 2.14 39.04
C PRO A 197 -13.88 0.92 39.47
N THR A 198 -13.36 -0.28 39.24
CA THR A 198 -14.10 -1.54 39.53
C THR A 198 -14.65 -1.54 40.95
N ASP A 199 -13.87 -1.02 41.91
CA ASP A 199 -14.22 -0.88 43.32
C ASP A 199 -15.58 -0.19 43.53
N GLU A 200 -15.87 0.92 42.83
CA GLU A 200 -17.15 1.65 42.90
C GLU A 200 -18.33 0.87 42.28
N THR A 201 -18.03 -0.09 41.39
CA THR A 201 -19.03 -0.99 40.81
C THR A 201 -19.19 -2.33 41.54
N THR A 202 -18.35 -2.60 42.56
CA THR A 202 -18.32 -3.86 43.31
C THR A 202 -18.61 -3.69 44.80
N ASP A 203 -19.28 -2.60 45.20
CA ASP A 203 -19.87 -2.44 46.54
C ASP A 203 -21.10 -3.38 46.71
N LEU A 204 -20.83 -4.68 46.66
CA LEU A 204 -21.79 -5.78 46.79
C LEU A 204 -22.15 -6.03 48.27
N ASN A 205 -22.59 -4.97 48.96
CA ASN A 205 -23.18 -5.06 50.29
C ASN A 205 -24.61 -4.52 50.35
N GLU A 206 -25.30 -4.49 49.20
CA GLU A 206 -26.76 -4.42 49.17
C GLU A 206 -27.32 -5.33 48.06
N THR A 207 -27.13 -6.64 48.21
CA THR A 207 -28.14 -7.58 47.71
C THR A 207 -29.45 -7.24 48.45
N PRO A 208 -30.52 -6.78 47.78
CA PRO A 208 -31.83 -6.81 48.41
C PRO A 208 -32.11 -8.28 48.74
N ALA A 209 -32.35 -8.57 50.02
CA ALA A 209 -32.77 -9.91 50.40
C ALA A 209 -34.06 -10.24 49.63
N PRO A 210 -34.20 -11.44 49.06
CA PRO A 210 -35.48 -11.85 48.50
C PRO A 210 -36.50 -11.82 49.63
N ALA A 211 -37.48 -10.92 49.54
CA ALA A 211 -38.71 -11.06 50.29
C ALA A 211 -39.44 -12.29 49.73
N ASP A 212 -40.15 -13.02 50.58
CA ASP A 212 -40.82 -14.27 50.22
C ASP A 212 -42.05 -14.05 49.30
N GLU A 213 -41.82 -13.64 48.05
CA GLU A 213 -42.81 -13.76 46.98
C GLU A 213 -42.91 -15.24 46.57
N SER A 214 -44.11 -15.82 46.70
CA SER A 214 -44.32 -17.26 46.48
C SER A 214 -44.11 -17.66 45.01
N GLU A 215 -43.55 -18.85 44.78
CA GLU A 215 -43.17 -19.42 43.47
C GLU A 215 -44.24 -19.22 42.36
N SER A 216 -45.53 -19.31 42.71
CA SER A 216 -46.65 -19.08 41.78
C SER A 216 -46.74 -17.66 41.19
N GLU A 217 -46.23 -16.64 41.86
CA GLU A 217 -46.18 -15.27 41.34
C GLU A 217 -45.02 -15.08 40.36
N GLU A 218 -43.90 -15.78 40.58
CA GLU A 218 -42.82 -15.85 39.60
C GLU A 218 -43.27 -16.59 38.35
N GLU A 219 -43.88 -17.78 38.49
CA GLU A 219 -44.44 -18.55 37.37
C GLU A 219 -45.43 -17.72 36.52
N ALA A 220 -46.32 -16.95 37.16
CA ALA A 220 -47.24 -16.06 36.46
C ALA A 220 -46.52 -14.97 35.65
N ARG A 221 -45.43 -14.40 36.20
CA ARG A 221 -44.58 -13.42 35.50
C ARG A 221 -43.84 -14.08 34.32
N MET A 222 -43.35 -15.32 34.46
CA MET A 222 -42.73 -16.08 33.37
C MET A 222 -43.73 -16.35 32.24
N PHE A 223 -44.93 -16.82 32.59
CA PHE A 223 -45.96 -17.23 31.64
C PHE A 223 -46.51 -16.03 30.85
N ALA A 224 -46.75 -14.90 31.51
CA ALA A 224 -47.12 -13.64 30.84
C ALA A 224 -46.02 -13.16 29.87
N LYS A 225 -44.74 -13.28 30.25
CA LYS A 225 -43.60 -12.94 29.39
C LYS A 225 -43.53 -13.84 28.15
N LEU A 226 -43.76 -15.14 28.32
CA LEU A 226 -43.78 -16.12 27.23
C LEU A 226 -44.97 -15.91 26.29
N GLN A 227 -46.15 -15.61 26.82
CA GLN A 227 -47.34 -15.31 26.01
C GLN A 227 -47.14 -14.05 25.15
N GLN A 228 -46.49 -13.02 25.70
CA GLN A 228 -46.12 -11.80 24.97
C GLN A 228 -45.06 -12.03 23.86
N LEU A 229 -44.31 -13.13 23.91
CA LEU A 229 -43.38 -13.58 22.86
C LEU A 229 -44.01 -14.55 21.85
N SER A 230 -45.17 -15.15 22.19
CA SER A 230 -45.82 -16.22 21.40
C SER A 230 -46.98 -15.74 20.53
N GLY A 231 -47.73 -14.71 20.96
CA GLY A 231 -48.92 -14.21 20.24
C GLY A 231 -48.61 -13.39 18.97
N GLY A 232 -47.91 -13.98 18.00
CA GLY A 232 -47.19 -13.23 16.96
C GLY A 232 -47.24 -13.72 15.50
N ASN A 233 -47.87 -14.86 15.15
CA ASN A 233 -48.32 -15.15 13.76
C ASN A 233 -49.28 -16.37 13.66
N THR A 234 -49.97 -16.50 12.51
CA THR A 234 -50.84 -17.61 12.05
C THR A 234 -52.15 -17.78 12.83
N SER A 235 -53.26 -18.28 12.26
CA SER A 235 -53.57 -18.93 10.96
C SER A 235 -54.99 -18.51 10.48
N ASP A 236 -55.68 -18.98 9.40
CA ASP A 236 -55.59 -20.12 8.46
C ASP A 236 -56.14 -19.73 7.04
N GLU A 237 -56.04 -20.67 6.07
CA GLU A 237 -56.53 -20.65 4.66
C GLU A 237 -57.56 -21.83 4.45
N ASP A 238 -58.28 -22.11 3.34
CA ASP A 238 -58.23 -21.71 1.92
C ASP A 238 -59.48 -20.92 1.40
N GLU A 239 -60.52 -21.38 0.64
CA GLU A 239 -60.99 -22.70 0.14
C GLU A 239 -61.93 -22.58 -1.12
N GLU A 240 -61.45 -22.03 -2.26
CA GLU A 240 -62.08 -22.05 -3.64
C GLU A 240 -63.46 -21.33 -3.82
N GLU A 241 -64.06 -21.06 -5.00
CA GLU A 241 -63.88 -21.33 -6.46
C GLU A 241 -63.48 -20.01 -7.21
N GLU A 242 -63.35 -19.78 -8.54
CA GLU A 242 -63.43 -20.48 -9.86
C GLU A 242 -62.64 -19.60 -10.92
N GLY A 243 -62.25 -20.10 -12.11
CA GLY A 243 -61.93 -19.23 -13.28
C GLY A 243 -60.85 -19.67 -14.30
N GLU A 244 -61.27 -19.95 -15.54
CA GLU A 244 -60.50 -20.38 -16.74
C GLU A 244 -59.49 -19.30 -17.27
N ASP A 245 -58.49 -19.54 -18.16
CA ASP A 245 -58.26 -20.61 -19.16
C ASP A 245 -56.74 -20.73 -19.55
N GLU A 246 -56.36 -21.73 -20.37
CA GLU A 246 -54.96 -22.05 -20.79
C GLU A 246 -54.42 -21.21 -21.98
N LYS A 247 -53.07 -21.16 -22.19
CA LYS A 247 -52.37 -21.88 -23.31
C LYS A 247 -50.84 -21.56 -23.48
N SER A 248 -50.14 -22.51 -24.12
CA SER A 248 -48.76 -22.59 -24.67
C SER A 248 -48.40 -21.55 -25.77
N GLU A 249 -47.21 -21.47 -26.40
CA GLU A 249 -45.97 -22.30 -26.55
C GLU A 249 -44.70 -21.42 -26.30
N GLU A 250 -43.55 -21.93 -25.84
CA GLU A 250 -42.43 -22.63 -26.55
C GLU A 250 -41.66 -21.83 -27.63
N THR A 251 -40.38 -22.19 -27.84
CA THR A 251 -39.30 -21.43 -28.53
C THR A 251 -38.92 -22.05 -29.89
N PRO A 252 -37.83 -21.67 -30.62
CA PRO A 252 -37.00 -20.44 -30.72
C PRO A 252 -36.89 -19.96 -32.19
N GLU A 253 -35.89 -19.14 -32.57
CA GLU A 253 -34.97 -19.30 -33.75
C GLU A 253 -34.27 -17.97 -34.15
N ALA A 254 -33.38 -17.98 -35.16
CA ALA A 254 -32.52 -16.86 -35.53
C ALA A 254 -32.30 -16.69 -37.05
N SER A 255 -32.33 -15.42 -37.50
CA SER A 255 -31.81 -14.86 -38.76
C SER A 255 -31.96 -13.33 -38.65
N SER A 256 -31.03 -12.43 -39.04
CA SER A 256 -30.18 -12.28 -40.24
C SER A 256 -30.95 -11.89 -41.51
N ASP A 257 -31.03 -10.58 -41.80
CA ASP A 257 -30.91 -10.08 -43.19
C ASP A 257 -30.51 -8.59 -43.29
N GLU A 258 -30.33 -8.14 -44.53
CA GLU A 258 -29.88 -6.83 -45.07
C GLU A 258 -30.49 -5.53 -44.46
N GLY A 259 -29.93 -4.33 -44.67
CA GLY A 259 -28.74 -3.92 -45.42
C GLY A 259 -28.96 -2.66 -46.28
N SER A 260 -28.17 -1.59 -46.06
CA SER A 260 -27.95 -0.40 -46.95
C SER A 260 -27.09 0.64 -46.19
N GLY A 261 -26.19 1.43 -46.78
CA GLY A 261 -25.77 1.44 -48.20
C GLY A 261 -25.73 2.82 -48.86
N THR A 262 -24.92 3.75 -48.35
CA THR A 262 -24.55 5.01 -49.06
C THR A 262 -23.14 5.45 -48.70
N ASP A 263 -22.21 5.25 -49.61
CA ASP A 263 -20.95 5.97 -49.69
C ASP A 263 -21.18 7.34 -50.38
N GLU A 264 -20.49 8.39 -49.93
CA GLU A 264 -20.25 9.60 -50.74
C GLU A 264 -18.79 10.05 -50.54
N ASP A 265 -18.01 10.02 -51.61
CA ASP A 265 -16.63 10.49 -51.65
C ASP A 265 -16.54 12.02 -51.55
N SER A 266 -15.44 12.50 -50.96
CA SER A 266 -14.91 13.84 -51.27
C SER A 266 -13.40 13.89 -51.03
N GLU A 267 -12.64 13.59 -52.07
CA GLU A 267 -11.22 13.95 -52.15
C GLU A 267 -11.11 15.49 -52.28
N THR A 268 -10.16 16.11 -51.57
CA THR A 268 -9.57 17.38 -52.01
C THR A 268 -8.11 17.46 -51.51
N GLU A 269 -7.24 17.60 -52.50
CA GLU A 269 -5.82 18.03 -52.53
C GLU A 269 -5.41 18.96 -51.37
N GLU A 270 -4.33 18.65 -50.65
CA GLU A 270 -2.95 19.13 -50.91
C GLU A 270 -2.79 20.67 -50.90
N GLU A 271 -2.02 21.17 -49.94
CA GLU A 271 -1.16 22.34 -50.10
C GLU A 271 -0.04 22.31 -49.04
N ASP A 272 1.20 22.08 -49.47
CA ASP A 272 2.41 22.28 -48.67
C ASP A 272 2.77 23.76 -48.62
N GLU A 273 3.20 24.28 -47.46
CA GLU A 273 3.96 25.53 -47.42
C GLU A 273 5.09 25.46 -46.37
N GLU A 274 6.32 25.27 -46.86
CA GLU A 274 7.55 25.43 -46.07
C GLU A 274 7.91 26.92 -45.88
N ASP A 275 8.74 27.16 -44.86
CA ASP A 275 9.90 28.08 -44.86
C ASP A 275 9.83 29.42 -44.08
N SER A 276 11.05 29.93 -43.84
CA SER A 276 11.41 31.32 -43.52
C SER A 276 11.25 31.78 -42.07
N GLU A 277 12.22 31.35 -41.24
CA GLU A 277 12.88 32.30 -40.32
C GLU A 277 13.39 33.53 -41.10
N PRO A 278 13.45 34.71 -40.46
CA PRO A 278 14.60 35.58 -40.69
C PRO A 278 15.32 35.97 -39.40
N ARG A 279 16.64 36.13 -39.52
CA ARG A 279 17.55 36.62 -38.46
C ARG A 279 17.74 38.14 -38.51
N ASP A 280 18.43 38.62 -37.46
CA ASP A 280 19.22 39.86 -37.41
C ASP A 280 18.49 41.22 -37.33
N SER A 281 18.35 41.71 -36.08
CA SER A 281 18.89 43.02 -35.63
C SER A 281 18.96 43.08 -34.10
#